data_AF-A0A4P6XAB2-F1
#
_entry.id   AF-A0A4P6XAB2-F1
#
_cell.length_a   1.000
_cell.length_b   1.000
_cell.length_c   1.000
_cell.angle_alpha   90.00
_cell.angle_beta   90.00
_cell.angle_gamma   90.00
#
_symmetry.space_group_name_H-M   'P 1'
#
loop_
_entity.id
_entity.type
_entity.pdbx_description
1 polymer ?
#
loop_
_entity_poly.entity_id
_entity_poly.type
_entity_poly.pdbx_seq_one_letter_code
_entity_poly.pdbx_strand_id
1 'polypeptide(L)'
;MSDVPAITPIPGPTTGISVDTSRLQSRANLEAAGKKFEAVFTGMMVKSMRSTHLAEDGLFGSKGMDTFKEMQDTQVAQNMAEHAPLGIGKAMTAFLAKSQAALQPAAEPPAEGKTP
;
A
#
# COMPACT_ATOMS: atom_id res chain seq x y z
N MET A 1 53.66 19.53 3.29
CA MET A 1 53.39 18.15 3.73
C MET A 1 52.34 18.24 4.83
N SER A 2 51.11 18.60 4.46
CA SER A 2 49.97 17.70 4.21
C SER A 2 49.12 17.59 5.48
N ASP A 3 48.40 18.67 5.77
CA ASP A 3 47.31 18.67 6.74
C ASP A 3 46.05 18.20 5.99
N VAL A 4 45.59 16.99 6.30
CA VAL A 4 44.40 16.39 5.69
C VAL A 4 43.21 16.72 6.59
N PRO A 5 42.17 17.42 6.11
CA PRO A 5 41.00 17.71 6.93
C PRO A 5 40.25 16.42 7.25
N ALA A 6 39.92 16.24 8.54
CA ALA A 6 39.07 15.16 9.02
C ALA A 6 37.70 15.22 8.34
N ILE A 7 37.43 14.25 7.49
CA ILE A 7 36.13 14.00 6.87
C ILE A 7 35.15 13.59 7.98
N THR A 8 34.16 14.44 8.25
CA THR A 8 33.04 14.12 9.14
C THR A 8 32.28 12.90 8.61
N PRO A 9 31.75 12.02 9.49
CA PRO A 9 30.98 10.87 9.03
C PRO A 9 29.72 11.35 8.33
N ILE A 10 29.55 10.95 7.07
CA ILE A 10 28.31 11.13 6.33
C ILE A 10 27.25 10.28 7.04
N PRO A 11 26.10 10.84 7.47
CA PRO A 11 25.03 10.04 8.01
C PRO A 11 24.61 9.01 6.95
N GLY A 12 24.64 7.74 7.34
CA GLY A 12 24.32 6.59 6.49
C GLY A 12 22.93 6.67 5.84
N PRO A 13 22.61 5.74 4.94
CA PRO A 13 21.38 5.75 4.16
C PRO A 13 20.19 5.96 5.09
N THR A 14 19.40 6.99 4.79
CA THR A 14 18.18 7.32 5.51
C THR A 14 17.27 6.11 5.46
N THR A 15 17.23 5.33 6.53
CA THR A 15 16.21 4.30 6.80
C THR A 15 14.87 4.99 7.11
N GLY A 16 14.50 5.95 6.25
CA GLY A 16 13.38 6.87 6.37
C GLY A 16 12.08 6.30 5.80
N ILE A 17 11.89 4.99 5.89
CA ILE A 17 10.55 4.42 5.91
C ILE A 17 10.22 4.15 7.37
N SER A 18 9.96 5.21 8.12
CA SER A 18 9.29 5.04 9.39
C SER A 18 7.93 4.41 9.09
N VAL A 19 7.76 3.14 9.45
CA VAL A 19 6.49 2.41 9.54
C VAL A 19 5.64 2.98 10.68
N ASP A 20 5.47 4.30 10.66
CA ASP A 20 4.67 5.07 11.60
C ASP A 20 3.21 4.69 11.36
N THR A 21 2.87 3.55 11.95
CA THR A 21 1.55 2.92 11.93
C THR A 21 0.55 3.81 12.67
N SER A 22 1.04 4.84 13.38
CA SER A 22 0.31 5.97 13.93
C SER A 22 -0.64 6.62 12.91
N ARG A 23 -0.20 6.79 11.65
CA ARG A 23 -1.03 7.33 10.56
C ARG A 23 -2.15 6.37 10.13
N LEU A 24 -1.99 5.08 10.40
CA LEU A 24 -2.94 4.01 10.15
C LEU A 24 -3.85 3.72 11.36
N GLN A 25 -3.69 4.43 12.49
CA GLN A 25 -4.48 4.17 13.71
C GLN A 25 -5.97 4.52 13.54
N SER A 26 -6.28 5.49 12.68
CA SER A 26 -7.67 5.85 12.42
C SER A 26 -8.29 4.83 11.49
N ARG A 27 -9.41 4.23 11.91
CA ARG A 27 -10.21 3.31 11.07
C ARG A 27 -10.56 3.94 9.72
N ALA A 28 -10.74 5.26 9.66
CA ALA A 28 -10.98 5.99 8.42
C ALA A 28 -9.76 6.00 7.47
N ASN A 29 -8.54 6.11 8.02
CA ASN A 29 -7.31 6.05 7.21
C ASN A 29 -7.04 4.62 6.71
N LEU A 30 -7.34 3.60 7.52
CA LEU A 30 -7.29 2.20 7.06
C LEU A 30 -8.28 1.97 5.93
N GLU A 31 -9.53 2.40 6.09
CA GLU A 31 -10.55 2.23 5.04
C GLU A 31 -10.16 2.95 3.73
N ALA A 32 -9.66 4.18 3.82
CA ALA A 32 -9.15 4.91 2.67
C ALA A 32 -7.97 4.20 1.99
N ALA A 33 -7.02 3.68 2.78
CA ALA A 33 -5.89 2.91 2.26
C ALA A 33 -6.35 1.59 1.60
N GLY A 34 -7.37 0.93 2.18
CA GLY A 34 -7.98 -0.27 1.62
C GLY A 34 -8.60 -0.02 0.25
N LYS A 35 -9.34 1.08 0.09
CA LYS A 35 -9.92 1.48 -1.21
C LYS A 35 -8.85 1.76 -2.26
N LYS A 36 -7.77 2.45 -1.89
CA LYS A 36 -6.64 2.71 -2.81
C LYS A 36 -5.90 1.43 -3.19
N PHE A 37 -5.70 0.52 -2.26
CA PHE A 37 -5.12 -0.79 -2.55
C PHE A 37 -5.99 -1.62 -3.51
N GLU A 38 -7.31 -1.65 -3.27
CA GLU A 38 -8.25 -2.37 -4.13
C GLU A 38 -8.29 -1.80 -5.56
N ALA A 39 -8.18 -0.48 -5.72
CA ALA A 39 -8.08 0.16 -7.05
C ALA A 39 -6.83 -0.30 -7.81
N VAL A 40 -5.68 -0.34 -7.15
CA VAL A 40 -4.42 -0.81 -7.77
C VAL A 40 -4.51 -2.30 -8.11
N PHE A 41 -5.03 -3.11 -7.21
CA PHE A 41 -5.20 -4.54 -7.42
C PHE A 41 -6.17 -4.86 -8.57
N THR A 42 -7.32 -4.17 -8.62
CA THR A 42 -8.31 -4.31 -9.69
C THR A 42 -7.73 -3.87 -11.02
N GLY A 43 -6.94 -2.78 -11.05
CA GLY A 43 -6.21 -2.36 -12.25
C GLY A 43 -5.20 -3.40 -12.74
N MET A 44 -4.44 -4.02 -11.82
CA MET A 44 -3.53 -5.11 -12.17
C MET A 44 -4.29 -6.33 -12.71
N MET A 45 -5.44 -6.69 -12.11
CA MET A 45 -6.29 -7.78 -12.57
C MET A 45 -6.80 -7.54 -14.00
N VAL A 46 -7.39 -6.36 -14.27
CA VAL A 46 -7.89 -5.97 -15.61
C VAL A 46 -6.75 -5.98 -16.63
N LYS A 47 -5.58 -5.45 -16.25
CA LYS A 47 -4.39 -5.44 -17.10
C LYS A 47 -3.88 -6.85 -17.41
N SER A 48 -3.91 -7.77 -16.43
CA SER A 48 -3.53 -9.17 -16.62
C SER A 48 -4.51 -9.89 -17.56
N MET A 49 -5.82 -9.73 -17.37
CA MET A 49 -6.85 -10.31 -18.24
C MET A 49 -6.73 -9.84 -19.69
N ARG A 50 -6.39 -8.56 -19.89
CA ARG A 50 -6.19 -8.00 -21.23
C ARG A 50 -4.88 -8.49 -21.86
N SER A 51 -3.78 -8.52 -21.09
CA SER A 51 -2.48 -9.01 -21.56
C SER A 51 -2.55 -10.47 -22.05
N THR A 52 -3.41 -11.30 -21.47
CA THR A 52 -3.60 -12.69 -21.90
C THR A 52 -4.37 -12.83 -23.22
N HIS A 53 -5.17 -11.84 -23.61
CA HIS A 53 -5.97 -11.87 -24.85
C HIS A 53 -5.30 -11.22 -26.07
N LEU A 54 -4.22 -10.43 -25.90
CA LEU A 54 -3.51 -9.79 -27.03
C LEU A 54 -2.48 -10.72 -27.73
N ALA A 55 -2.29 -11.95 -27.25
CA ALA A 55 -1.32 -12.88 -27.83
C ALA A 55 -1.71 -13.43 -29.21
N GLU A 56 -2.97 -13.27 -29.66
CA GLU A 56 -3.44 -13.80 -30.95
C GLU A 56 -3.44 -12.78 -32.11
N ASP A 57 -3.41 -11.46 -31.83
CA ASP A 57 -3.60 -10.40 -32.85
C ASP A 57 -2.44 -9.38 -32.91
N GLY A 58 -1.20 -9.85 -32.75
CA GLY A 58 0.03 -9.04 -32.63
C GLY A 58 0.42 -8.11 -33.79
N LEU A 59 -0.48 -7.81 -34.74
CA LEU A 59 -0.21 -7.00 -35.93
C LEU A 59 -0.84 -5.59 -35.91
N PHE A 60 -1.79 -5.31 -34.99
CA PHE A 60 -2.56 -4.05 -35.01
C PHE A 60 -2.36 -3.12 -33.79
N GLY A 61 -1.45 -3.45 -32.87
CA GLY A 61 -1.17 -2.65 -31.67
C GLY A 61 -0.15 -1.54 -31.94
N SER A 62 -0.61 -0.33 -32.26
CA SER A 62 0.27 0.84 -32.22
C SER A 62 0.50 1.30 -30.78
N LYS A 63 1.73 1.73 -30.43
CA LYS A 63 2.08 2.22 -29.08
C LYS A 63 1.11 3.29 -28.55
N GLY A 64 0.53 4.12 -29.43
CA GLY A 64 -0.45 5.13 -29.05
C GLY A 64 -1.79 4.54 -28.60
N MET A 65 -2.22 3.44 -29.20
CA MET A 65 -3.41 2.72 -28.77
C MET A 65 -3.21 2.07 -27.40
N ASP A 66 -2.00 1.57 -27.12
CA ASP A 66 -1.66 0.99 -25.81
C ASP A 66 -1.72 2.03 -24.70
N THR A 67 -1.21 3.25 -24.93
CA THR A 67 -1.31 4.35 -23.96
C THR A 67 -2.76 4.74 -23.68
N PHE A 68 -3.61 4.81 -24.72
CA PHE A 68 -5.03 5.11 -24.53
C PHE A 68 -5.76 4.02 -23.74
N LYS A 69 -5.46 2.76 -24.05
CA LYS A 69 -5.99 1.59 -23.32
C LYS A 69 -5.55 1.58 -21.86
N GLU A 70 -4.31 1.96 -21.56
CA GLU A 70 -3.80 2.04 -20.19
C GLU A 70 -4.48 3.16 -19.39
N MET A 71 -4.71 4.33 -20.01
CA MET A 71 -5.52 5.38 -19.38
C MET A 71 -6.97 4.93 -19.15
N GLN A 72 -7.57 4.24 -20.11
CA GLN A 72 -8.91 3.67 -19.97
C GLN A 72 -8.97 2.67 -18.82
N ASP A 73 -8.00 1.76 -18.72
CA ASP A 73 -7.94 0.76 -17.64
C ASP A 73 -7.80 1.42 -16.27
N THR A 74 -7.00 2.48 -16.20
CA THR A 74 -6.86 3.27 -14.97
C THR A 74 -8.19 3.86 -14.53
N GLN A 75 -8.96 4.44 -15.45
CA GLN A 75 -10.28 5.01 -15.14
C GLN A 75 -11.30 3.93 -14.76
N VAL A 76 -11.30 2.80 -15.46
CA VAL A 76 -12.18 1.66 -15.15
C VAL A 76 -11.87 1.10 -13.77
N ALA A 77 -10.60 0.89 -13.44
CA ALA A 77 -10.18 0.38 -12.14
C ALA A 77 -10.56 1.31 -10.98
N GLN A 78 -10.42 2.64 -11.17
CA GLN A 78 -10.86 3.63 -10.20
C GLN A 78 -12.38 3.58 -9.98
N ASN A 79 -13.16 3.54 -11.08
CA ASN A 79 -14.62 3.49 -10.99
C ASN A 79 -15.11 2.19 -10.32
N MET A 80 -14.49 1.05 -10.64
CA MET A 80 -14.81 -0.23 -10.02
C MET A 80 -14.50 -0.25 -8.52
N ALA A 81 -13.37 0.33 -8.09
CA ALA A 81 -13.03 0.42 -6.68
C ALA A 81 -13.99 1.33 -5.88
N GLU A 82 -14.59 2.33 -6.53
CA GLU A 82 -15.55 3.25 -5.91
C GLU A 82 -16.98 2.69 -5.85
N HIS A 83 -17.44 2.08 -6.94
CA HIS A 83 -18.86 1.69 -7.10
C HIS A 83 -19.12 0.18 -6.93
N ALA A 84 -18.13 -0.67 -7.15
CA ALA A 84 -18.27 -2.13 -7.09
C ALA A 84 -17.08 -2.78 -6.34
N PRO A 85 -16.89 -2.47 -5.05
CA PRO A 85 -15.77 -3.02 -4.29
C PRO A 85 -15.90 -4.54 -4.16
N LEU A 86 -14.86 -5.26 -4.60
CA LEU A 86 -14.74 -6.71 -4.51
C LEU A 86 -14.53 -7.19 -3.06
N GLY A 87 -14.24 -6.26 -2.15
CA GLY A 87 -14.07 -6.51 -0.72
C GLY A 87 -12.63 -6.85 -0.33
N ILE A 88 -11.68 -6.84 -1.28
CA ILE A 88 -10.28 -7.18 -1.03
C ILE A 88 -9.62 -6.09 -0.18
N GLY A 89 -9.92 -4.81 -0.46
CA GLY A 89 -9.43 -3.70 0.36
C GLY A 89 -9.93 -3.76 1.81
N LYS A 90 -11.20 -4.18 1.99
CA LYS A 90 -11.80 -4.37 3.31
C LYS A 90 -11.19 -5.56 4.07
N ALA A 91 -10.94 -6.66 3.37
CA ALA A 91 -10.29 -7.83 3.97
C ALA A 91 -8.85 -7.53 4.41
N MET A 92 -8.09 -6.82 3.58
CA MET A 92 -6.72 -6.40 3.92
C MET A 92 -6.69 -5.48 5.14
N THR A 93 -7.56 -4.48 5.19
CA THR A 93 -7.63 -3.53 6.31
C THR A 93 -8.10 -4.19 7.61
N ALA A 94 -9.03 -5.13 7.52
CA ALA A 94 -9.44 -5.95 8.66
C ALA A 94 -8.30 -6.83 9.18
N PHE A 95 -7.54 -7.46 8.28
CA PHE A 95 -6.35 -8.24 8.63
C PHE A 95 -5.29 -7.37 9.33
N LEU A 96 -5.03 -6.16 8.79
CA LEU A 96 -4.05 -5.23 9.36
C LEU A 96 -4.51 -4.65 10.71
N ALA A 97 -5.80 -4.37 10.87
CA ALA A 97 -6.35 -3.93 12.15
C ALA A 97 -6.27 -5.04 13.21
N LYS A 98 -6.53 -6.29 12.82
CA LYS A 98 -6.41 -7.47 13.70
C LYS A 98 -4.96 -7.74 14.09
N SER A 99 -4.01 -7.59 13.17
CA SER A 99 -2.59 -7.77 13.48
C SER A 99 -2.06 -6.65 14.38
N GLN A 100 -2.47 -5.39 14.18
CA GLN A 100 -2.13 -4.29 15.09
C GLN A 100 -2.71 -4.49 16.50
N ALA A 101 -3.93 -5.02 16.63
CA ALA A 101 -4.51 -5.36 17.93
C ALA A 101 -3.77 -6.51 18.63
N ALA A 102 -3.21 -7.45 17.86
CA ALA A 102 -2.41 -8.56 18.40
C ALA A 102 -0.98 -8.14 18.79
N LEU A 103 -0.50 -6.98 18.31
CA LEU A 103 0.82 -6.42 18.61
C LEU A 103 0.80 -5.36 19.72
N GLN A 104 -0.38 -5.01 20.26
CA GLN A 104 -0.47 -4.19 21.47
C GLN A 104 -0.11 -5.08 22.68
N PRO A 105 0.95 -4.75 23.45
CA PRO A 105 1.18 -5.42 24.72
C PRO A 105 -0.07 -5.23 25.57
N ALA A 106 -0.63 -6.32 26.09
CA ALA A 106 -1.67 -6.25 27.10
C ALA A 106 -1.19 -5.29 28.20
N ALA A 107 -1.89 -4.18 28.37
CA ALA A 107 -1.63 -3.24 29.44
C ALA A 107 -1.58 -4.03 30.76
N GLU A 108 -0.45 -3.94 31.46
CA GLU A 108 -0.25 -4.56 32.75
C GLU A 108 -1.42 -4.23 33.68
N PRO A 109 -1.97 -5.23 34.41
CA PRO A 109 -3.00 -4.97 35.39
C PRO A 109 -2.45 -3.99 36.45
N PRO A 110 -3.28 -3.07 36.97
CA PRO A 110 -2.82 -2.08 37.92
C PRO A 110 -2.27 -2.79 39.15
N ALA A 111 -1.02 -2.49 39.49
CA ALA A 111 -0.38 -2.95 40.72
C ALA A 111 -1.21 -2.47 41.91
N GLU A 112 -2.02 -3.37 42.44
CA GLU A 112 -2.83 -3.18 43.63
C GLU A 112 -1.87 -3.02 44.81
N GLY A 113 -1.83 -1.80 45.35
CA GLY A 113 -0.99 -1.44 46.48
C GLY A 113 -1.28 -2.32 47.69
N LYS A 114 -0.23 -2.94 48.23
CA LYS A 114 -0.29 -3.57 49.54
C LYS A 114 1.00 -3.31 50.30
N THR A 115 0.99 -2.21 51.05
CA THR A 115 1.77 -2.03 52.28
C THR A 115 0.90 -2.52 53.43
N PRO A 116 1.49 -3.18 54.44
CA PRO A 116 1.92 -2.42 55.62
C PRO A 116 3.42 -2.46 55.87
#